data_AF-A0A4Y4F173-F1
#
_entry.id   AF-A0A4Y4F173-F1
#
_cell.length_a   1.000
_cell.length_b   1.000
_cell.length_c   1.000
_cell.angle_alpha   90.00
_cell.angle_beta   90.00
_cell.angle_gamma   90.00
#
_symmetry.space_group_name_H-M   'P 1'
#
loop_
_entity.id
_entity.type
_entity.pdbx_description
1 polymer ?
#
loop_
_entity_poly.entity_id
_entity_poly.type
_entity_poly.pdbx_seq_one_letter_code
_entity_poly.pdbx_strand_id
1 'polypeptide(L)'
;MALPVVLILLAMGAMLGVAGLRAALTTERLAGNLELATQAQLNAEAALSRGLSALQAPAAMRVQPDTISLGSLTWQDFTDPARFGGEAAASGGCVAPQRCVYRYLEAPSQRRRIVAMGAFVTASGDLEAASRPVVAEVAFSRAAARLVRFVALADGRIIAPSDLTSQADVHANAAVAADARIGLPAIDTSPPDVAVALSVRTDAQGQAYCRFEASGDRNGRVYHCPGRLEVAATADFHHATLMARGDVTLAGQVGQGERLDVAILAGGDIRLSSTARAWLLAAGDIELEAGSRLAGALLAHGDMRIDGDLQHRVGHPRLPNSPVETRLVSWQ
;
A
#
# COMPACT_ATOMS: atom_id res chain seq x y z
N MET A 1 29.28 74.63 -23.12
CA MET A 1 29.03 73.90 -21.86
C MET A 1 27.73 73.07 -21.86
N ALA A 2 26.68 73.44 -22.61
CA ALA A 2 25.41 72.67 -22.62
C ALA A 2 25.47 71.30 -23.35
N LEU A 3 26.19 71.21 -24.46
CA LEU A 3 26.32 69.99 -25.27
C LEU A 3 26.87 68.75 -24.50
N PRO A 4 27.98 68.85 -23.73
CA PRO A 4 28.51 67.68 -23.02
C PRO A 4 27.58 67.18 -21.91
N VAL A 5 26.82 68.08 -21.26
CA VAL A 5 25.86 67.69 -20.22
C VAL A 5 24.71 66.88 -20.82
N VAL A 6 24.17 67.30 -21.97
CA VAL A 6 23.10 66.56 -22.66
C VAL A 6 23.59 65.20 -23.14
N LEU A 7 24.82 65.11 -23.66
CA LEU A 7 25.41 63.84 -24.09
C LEU A 7 25.61 62.86 -22.93
N ILE A 8 26.04 63.33 -21.77
CA ILE A 8 26.19 62.49 -20.56
C ILE A 8 24.82 62.01 -20.08
N LEU A 9 23.81 62.89 -20.03
CA LEU A 9 22.46 62.51 -19.62
C LEU A 9 21.83 61.50 -20.57
N LEU A 10 22.03 61.67 -21.89
CA LEU A 10 21.56 60.71 -22.90
C LEU A 10 22.26 59.35 -22.75
N ALA A 11 23.57 59.35 -22.53
CA ALA A 11 24.35 58.12 -22.33
C ALA A 11 23.91 57.38 -21.05
N MET A 12 23.68 58.09 -19.94
CA MET A 12 23.15 57.51 -18.71
C MET A 12 21.75 56.92 -18.92
N GLY A 13 20.86 57.64 -19.61
CA GLY A 13 19.52 57.14 -19.95
C GLY A 13 19.55 55.88 -20.82
N ALA A 14 20.44 55.84 -21.82
CA ALA A 14 20.63 54.67 -22.68
C ALA A 14 21.17 53.46 -21.89
N MET A 15 22.14 53.65 -20.99
CA MET A 15 22.65 52.56 -20.15
C MET A 15 21.59 52.01 -19.19
N LEU A 16 20.77 52.89 -18.60
CA LEU A 16 19.62 52.48 -17.77
C LEU A 16 18.60 51.66 -18.58
N GLY A 17 18.29 52.08 -19.82
CA GLY A 17 17.41 51.33 -20.71
C GLY A 17 17.93 49.93 -21.06
N VAL A 18 19.22 49.80 -21.36
CA VAL A 18 19.85 48.50 -21.68
C VAL A 18 19.90 47.59 -20.45
N ALA A 19 20.16 48.13 -19.26
CA ALA A 19 20.12 47.36 -18.02
C ALA A 19 18.72 46.81 -17.72
N GLY A 20 17.66 47.60 -17.94
CA GLY A 20 16.27 47.17 -17.80
C GLY A 20 15.89 46.04 -18.74
N LEU A 21 16.29 46.11 -20.02
CA LEU A 21 16.03 45.05 -21.01
C LEU A 21 16.75 43.73 -20.65
N ARG A 22 17.99 43.80 -20.18
CA ARG A 22 18.71 42.60 -19.73
C ARG A 22 18.04 41.95 -18.52
N ALA A 23 17.59 42.74 -17.55
CA ALA A 23 16.86 42.24 -16.39
C ALA A 23 15.55 41.54 -16.81
N ALA A 24 14.77 42.14 -17.71
CA ALA A 24 13.52 41.54 -18.21
C ALA A 24 13.74 40.18 -18.90
N LEU A 25 14.76 40.08 -19.77
CA LEU A 25 15.12 38.82 -20.44
C LEU A 25 15.58 37.75 -19.46
N THR A 26 16.28 38.13 -18.38
CA THR A 26 16.66 37.16 -17.34
C THR A 26 15.44 36.66 -16.55
N THR A 27 14.49 37.53 -16.21
CA THR A 27 13.27 37.13 -15.50
C THR A 27 12.38 36.21 -16.35
N GLU A 28 12.27 36.49 -17.65
CA GLU A 28 11.50 35.65 -18.58
C GLU A 28 12.13 34.27 -18.73
N ARG A 29 13.46 34.18 -18.86
CA ARG A 29 14.17 32.88 -18.90
C ARG A 29 14.03 32.10 -17.61
N LEU A 30 14.10 32.76 -16.45
CA LEU A 30 13.89 32.10 -15.16
C LEU A 30 12.46 31.60 -15.01
N ALA A 31 11.47 32.38 -15.46
CA ALA A 31 10.07 31.98 -15.45
C ALA A 31 9.82 30.76 -16.36
N GLY A 32 10.35 30.77 -17.60
CA GLY A 32 10.24 29.65 -18.52
C GLY A 32 10.92 28.38 -18.00
N ASN A 33 12.13 28.50 -17.44
CA ASN A 33 12.83 27.37 -16.83
C ASN A 33 12.07 26.79 -15.64
N LEU A 34 11.44 27.64 -14.82
CA LEU A 34 10.62 27.21 -13.70
C LEU A 34 9.35 26.49 -14.19
N GLU A 35 8.68 27.02 -15.20
CA GLU A 35 7.49 26.40 -15.78
C GLU A 35 7.79 25.00 -16.32
N LEU A 36 8.87 24.85 -17.08
CA LEU A 36 9.28 23.54 -17.61
C LEU A 36 9.68 22.56 -16.50
N ALA A 37 10.35 23.02 -15.45
CA ALA A 37 10.68 22.19 -14.28
C ALA A 37 9.42 21.73 -13.53
N THR A 38 8.44 22.61 -13.33
CA THR A 38 7.15 22.27 -12.71
C THR A 38 6.36 21.30 -13.57
N GLN A 39 6.31 21.50 -14.89
CA GLN A 39 5.66 20.55 -15.80
C GLN A 39 6.35 19.17 -15.76
N ALA A 40 7.67 19.12 -15.76
CA ALA A 40 8.41 17.86 -15.62
C ALA A 40 8.08 17.16 -14.29
N GLN A 41 7.93 17.90 -13.19
CA GLN A 41 7.52 17.35 -11.90
C GLN A 41 6.10 16.77 -11.93
N LEU A 42 5.13 17.49 -12.51
CA LEU A 42 3.76 16.99 -12.68
C LEU A 42 3.70 15.71 -13.54
N ASN A 43 4.54 15.64 -14.58
CA ASN A 43 4.67 14.45 -15.42
C ASN A 43 5.20 13.25 -14.61
N ALA A 44 6.12 13.47 -13.67
CA ALA A 44 6.61 12.44 -12.77
C ALA A 44 5.50 11.90 -11.86
N GLU A 45 4.67 12.80 -11.30
CA GLU A 45 3.53 12.43 -10.47
C GLU A 45 2.46 11.66 -11.26
N ALA A 46 2.22 12.04 -12.52
CA ALA A 46 1.34 11.29 -13.42
C ALA A 46 1.85 9.86 -13.69
N ALA A 47 3.17 9.72 -13.95
CA ALA A 47 3.79 8.40 -14.08
C ALA A 47 3.72 7.58 -12.79
N LEU A 48 3.89 8.22 -11.62
CA LEU A 48 3.76 7.57 -10.33
C LEU A 48 2.34 7.03 -10.10
N SER A 49 1.31 7.83 -10.40
CA SER A 49 -0.09 7.44 -10.31
C SER A 49 -0.43 6.26 -11.24
N ARG A 50 0.15 6.24 -12.45
CA ARG A 50 0.06 5.10 -13.38
C ARG A 50 0.74 3.86 -12.82
N GLY A 51 1.94 4.00 -12.26
CA GLY A 51 2.65 2.90 -11.59
C GLY A 51 1.86 2.35 -10.41
N LEU A 52 1.19 3.21 -9.64
CA LEU A 52 0.32 2.81 -8.54
C LEU A 52 -0.92 2.06 -9.06
N SER A 53 -1.53 2.53 -10.14
CA SER A 53 -2.67 1.84 -10.77
C SER A 53 -2.27 0.47 -11.32
N ALA A 54 -1.05 0.32 -11.85
CA ALA A 54 -0.53 -0.95 -12.34
C ALA A 54 -0.27 -1.98 -11.23
N LEU A 55 -0.13 -1.56 -9.96
CA LEU A 55 -0.10 -2.50 -8.82
C LEU A 55 -1.38 -3.33 -8.70
N GLN A 56 -2.49 -2.89 -9.31
CA GLN A 56 -3.74 -3.66 -9.32
C GLN A 56 -3.68 -4.92 -10.20
N ALA A 57 -2.69 -5.05 -11.09
CA ALA A 57 -2.48 -6.20 -11.98
C ALA A 57 -1.02 -6.72 -11.89
N PRO A 58 -0.67 -7.50 -10.84
CA PRO A 58 0.72 -7.74 -10.47
C PRO A 58 1.56 -8.55 -11.45
N ALA A 59 0.92 -9.34 -12.31
CA ALA A 59 1.60 -10.22 -13.25
C ALA A 59 2.49 -9.47 -14.28
N ALA A 60 2.29 -8.17 -14.46
CA ALA A 60 3.08 -7.34 -15.38
C ALA A 60 4.24 -6.59 -14.72
N MET A 61 4.38 -6.68 -13.38
CA MET A 61 5.39 -5.90 -12.66
C MET A 61 6.71 -6.65 -12.55
N ARG A 62 7.79 -5.98 -12.93
CA ARG A 62 9.16 -6.45 -12.73
C ARG A 62 9.85 -5.57 -11.70
N VAL A 63 10.33 -6.22 -10.64
CA VAL A 63 11.01 -5.55 -9.53
C VAL A 63 12.51 -5.61 -9.77
N GLN A 64 13.14 -4.45 -9.79
CA GLN A 64 14.57 -4.29 -10.04
C GLN A 64 15.31 -3.98 -8.72
N PRO A 65 16.52 -4.49 -8.50
CA PRO A 65 17.29 -4.13 -7.32
C PRO A 65 17.69 -2.65 -7.34
N ASP A 66 17.52 -1.97 -6.20
CA ASP A 66 17.91 -0.57 -6.00
C ASP A 66 19.42 -0.48 -5.73
N THR A 67 20.23 -0.45 -6.79
CA THR A 67 21.70 -0.35 -6.72
C THR A 67 22.21 1.08 -6.87
N ILE A 68 21.33 2.05 -7.13
CA ILE A 68 21.69 3.42 -7.53
C ILE A 68 21.15 4.44 -6.53
N SER A 69 21.97 5.43 -6.18
CA SER A 69 21.52 6.53 -5.32
C SER A 69 20.50 7.42 -6.03
N LEU A 70 19.26 7.39 -5.56
CA LEU A 70 18.15 8.17 -6.13
C LEU A 70 18.40 9.69 -6.10
N GLY A 71 19.16 10.20 -5.13
CA GLY A 71 19.41 11.64 -4.97
C GLY A 71 20.24 12.27 -6.09
N SER A 72 20.97 11.46 -6.86
CA SER A 72 21.85 11.91 -7.96
C SER A 72 21.38 11.42 -9.33
N LEU A 73 20.19 10.84 -9.41
CA LEU A 73 19.73 10.17 -10.62
C LEU A 73 19.29 11.20 -11.67
N THR A 74 19.87 11.13 -12.86
CA THR A 74 19.46 11.96 -14.00
C THR A 74 18.40 11.26 -14.84
N TRP A 75 17.71 12.01 -15.71
CA TRP A 75 16.76 11.43 -16.66
C TRP A 75 17.39 10.37 -17.57
N GLN A 76 18.62 10.62 -18.03
CA GLN A 76 19.36 9.68 -18.87
C GLN A 76 19.71 8.40 -18.10
N ASP A 77 20.22 8.53 -16.86
CA ASP A 77 20.46 7.37 -16.00
C ASP A 77 19.19 6.54 -15.78
N PHE A 78 18.06 7.21 -15.53
CA PHE A 78 16.81 6.54 -15.20
C PHE A 78 16.19 5.79 -16.38
N THR A 79 16.37 6.32 -17.60
CA THR A 79 15.82 5.72 -18.82
C THR A 79 16.73 4.67 -19.43
N ASP A 80 18.03 4.67 -19.12
CA ASP A 80 19.00 3.68 -19.61
C ASP A 80 18.72 2.27 -19.03
N PRO A 81 18.37 1.28 -19.87
CA PRO A 81 18.16 -0.09 -19.42
C PRO A 81 19.41 -0.72 -18.80
N ALA A 82 20.62 -0.36 -19.24
CA ALA A 82 21.85 -0.95 -18.75
C ALA A 82 22.08 -0.68 -17.24
N ARG A 83 21.56 0.45 -16.74
CA ARG A 83 21.61 0.82 -15.32
C ARG A 83 20.66 -0.02 -14.46
N PHE A 84 19.68 -0.68 -15.07
CA PHE A 84 18.61 -1.43 -14.40
C PHE A 84 18.48 -2.87 -14.93
N GLY A 85 19.61 -3.56 -15.11
CA GLY A 85 19.62 -4.98 -15.47
C GLY A 85 19.11 -5.30 -16.88
N GLY A 86 19.15 -4.33 -17.79
CA GLY A 86 18.71 -4.46 -19.18
C GLY A 86 17.22 -4.16 -19.39
N GLU A 87 16.49 -3.72 -18.35
CA GLU A 87 15.06 -3.47 -18.46
C GLU A 87 14.73 -2.00 -18.76
N ALA A 88 13.88 -1.78 -19.76
CA ALA A 88 13.36 -0.45 -20.07
C ALA A 88 12.41 0.06 -18.98
N ALA A 89 12.38 1.37 -18.78
CA ALA A 89 11.43 1.99 -17.86
C ALA A 89 10.00 1.87 -18.40
N ALA A 90 9.02 1.68 -17.51
CA ALA A 90 7.63 1.59 -17.91
C ALA A 90 7.08 2.98 -18.26
N SER A 91 6.24 3.06 -19.29
CA SER A 91 5.64 4.33 -19.71
C SER A 91 4.59 4.81 -18.72
N GLY A 92 4.69 6.05 -18.27
CA GLY A 92 3.66 6.74 -17.48
C GLY A 92 2.50 7.28 -18.33
N GLY A 93 2.47 7.03 -19.64
CA GLY A 93 1.38 7.44 -20.52
C GLY A 93 1.35 8.92 -20.88
N CYS A 94 2.43 9.68 -20.64
CA CYS A 94 2.56 11.05 -21.11
C CYS A 94 2.72 11.09 -22.64
N VAL A 95 2.20 12.15 -23.26
CA VAL A 95 2.22 12.37 -24.71
C VAL A 95 3.24 13.45 -25.03
N ALA A 96 4.01 13.25 -26.11
CA ALA A 96 5.01 14.22 -26.56
C ALA A 96 4.39 15.63 -26.70
N PRO A 97 5.11 16.70 -26.30
CA PRO A 97 6.54 16.74 -25.91
C PRO A 97 6.86 16.24 -24.49
N GLN A 98 5.85 15.90 -23.70
CA GLN A 98 6.03 15.40 -22.34
C GLN A 98 6.45 13.94 -22.37
N ARG A 99 7.43 13.58 -21.55
CA ARG A 99 7.84 12.20 -21.31
C ARG A 99 7.72 11.91 -19.83
N CYS A 100 7.21 10.74 -19.49
CA CYS A 100 7.21 10.28 -18.12
C CYS A 100 7.30 8.78 -18.07
N VAL A 101 8.09 8.30 -17.12
CA VAL A 101 8.38 6.89 -16.94
C VAL A 101 8.43 6.56 -15.46
N TYR A 102 8.17 5.30 -15.14
CA TYR A 102 8.30 4.78 -13.79
C TYR A 102 8.98 3.41 -13.77
N ARG A 103 9.52 3.04 -12.60
CA ARG A 103 10.17 1.76 -12.33
C ARG A 103 9.77 1.25 -10.94
N TYR A 104 9.74 -0.06 -10.78
CA TYR A 104 9.59 -0.70 -9.47
C TYR A 104 10.98 -1.13 -8.98
N LEU A 105 11.42 -0.54 -7.88
CA LEU A 105 12.71 -0.82 -7.27
C LEU A 105 12.54 -1.54 -5.93
N GLU A 106 13.47 -2.41 -5.58
CA GLU A 106 13.57 -3.05 -4.28
C GLU A 106 14.88 -2.64 -3.59
N ALA A 107 14.73 -1.90 -2.49
CA ALA A 107 15.85 -1.50 -1.64
C ALA A 107 16.53 -2.73 -1.03
N PRO A 108 17.82 -2.65 -0.64
CA PRO A 108 18.49 -3.71 0.12
C PRO A 108 17.75 -4.15 1.39
N SER A 109 16.91 -3.26 1.94
CA SER A 109 16.03 -3.52 3.09
C SER A 109 14.73 -4.25 2.74
N GLN A 110 14.59 -4.79 1.52
CA GLN A 110 13.37 -5.40 0.96
C GLN A 110 12.15 -4.46 0.89
N ARG A 111 12.39 -3.14 0.96
CA ARG A 111 11.33 -2.15 0.75
C ARG A 111 11.14 -1.94 -0.74
N ARG A 112 9.92 -2.17 -1.22
CA ARG A 112 9.56 -1.93 -2.61
C ARG A 112 9.15 -0.47 -2.78
N ARG A 113 9.58 0.15 -3.87
CA ARG A 113 9.31 1.55 -4.19
C ARG A 113 8.89 1.66 -5.65
N ILE A 114 7.98 2.58 -5.94
CA ILE A 114 7.78 3.10 -7.29
C ILE A 114 8.59 4.37 -7.37
N VAL A 115 9.52 4.42 -8.32
CA VAL A 115 10.23 5.65 -8.66
C VAL A 115 9.71 6.12 -10.00
N ALA A 116 9.39 7.40 -10.10
CA ALA A 116 8.92 8.02 -11.33
C ALA A 116 9.72 9.28 -11.64
N MET A 117 9.90 9.55 -12.92
CA MET A 117 10.49 10.79 -13.41
C MET A 117 9.68 11.30 -14.58
N GLY A 118 9.67 12.62 -14.74
CA GLY A 118 9.10 13.31 -15.88
C GLY A 118 10.15 14.20 -16.54
N ALA A 119 9.97 14.43 -17.83
CA ALA A 119 10.81 15.29 -18.63
C ALA A 119 10.02 16.00 -19.72
N PHE A 120 10.59 17.09 -20.20
CA PHE A 120 10.14 17.78 -21.39
C PHE A 120 11.23 17.67 -22.46
N VAL A 121 10.86 17.16 -23.62
CA VAL A 121 11.78 17.00 -24.75
C VAL A 121 11.31 17.80 -25.95
N THR A 122 12.24 18.39 -26.67
CA THR A 122 11.96 19.08 -27.92
C THR A 122 11.44 18.12 -29.00
N ALA A 123 10.95 18.68 -30.11
CA ALA A 123 10.63 17.89 -31.29
C ALA A 123 11.85 17.13 -31.87
N SER A 124 13.07 17.65 -31.67
CA SER A 124 14.33 16.97 -32.03
C SER A 124 14.72 15.86 -31.05
N GLY A 125 14.06 15.76 -29.89
CA GLY A 125 14.36 14.78 -28.85
C GLY A 125 15.35 15.25 -27.78
N ASP A 126 15.75 16.53 -27.82
CA ASP A 126 16.67 17.12 -26.85
C ASP A 126 15.96 17.35 -25.52
N LEU A 127 16.65 17.08 -24.41
CA LEU A 127 16.13 17.27 -23.07
C LEU A 127 16.17 18.75 -22.67
N GLU A 128 15.02 19.38 -22.49
CA GLU A 128 14.94 20.77 -22.01
C GLU A 128 14.84 20.85 -20.49
N ALA A 129 14.05 19.97 -19.89
CA ALA A 129 13.86 19.91 -18.45
C ALA A 129 13.58 18.47 -17.99
N ALA A 130 14.01 18.15 -16.78
CA ALA A 130 13.73 16.89 -16.10
C ALA A 130 13.38 17.15 -14.64
N SER A 131 12.47 16.33 -14.11
CA SER A 131 12.14 16.32 -12.70
C SER A 131 13.26 15.68 -11.89
N ARG A 132 13.21 15.88 -10.56
CA ARG A 132 13.86 14.93 -9.65
C ARG A 132 13.03 13.65 -9.57
N PRO A 133 13.63 12.53 -9.12
CA PRO A 133 12.86 11.32 -8.87
C PRO A 133 11.78 11.56 -7.82
N VAL A 134 10.55 11.19 -8.16
CA VAL A 134 9.44 11.12 -7.21
C VAL A 134 9.30 9.66 -6.78
N VAL A 135 9.29 9.44 -5.46
CA VAL A 135 9.36 8.09 -4.88
C VAL A 135 8.10 7.85 -4.07
N ALA A 136 7.38 6.77 -4.35
CA ALA A 136 6.38 6.21 -3.45
C ALA A 136 6.90 4.89 -2.88
N GLU A 137 6.89 4.76 -1.56
CA GLU A 137 7.15 3.47 -0.91
C GLU A 137 5.88 2.59 -1.01
N VAL A 138 6.04 1.40 -1.57
CA VAL A 138 4.98 0.40 -1.66
C VAL A 138 5.05 -0.44 -0.41
N ALA A 139 4.29 -0.03 0.60
CA ALA A 139 4.07 -0.82 1.79
C ALA A 139 2.98 -1.87 1.51
N PHE A 140 3.38 -3.08 1.16
CA PHE A 140 2.52 -4.23 1.43
C PHE A 140 2.50 -4.42 2.94
N SER A 141 1.33 -4.55 3.58
CA SER A 141 1.35 -4.98 4.98
C SER A 141 2.07 -6.34 5.01
N ARG A 142 3.10 -6.49 5.87
CA ARG A 142 3.86 -7.74 5.95
C ARG A 142 2.93 -8.93 6.17
N ALA A 143 1.81 -8.70 6.88
CA ALA A 143 0.73 -9.66 7.04
C ALA A 143 0.04 -10.01 5.71
N ALA A 144 -0.37 -9.02 4.91
CA ALA A 144 -0.97 -9.26 3.59
C ALA A 144 -0.02 -10.02 2.64
N ALA A 145 1.27 -9.70 2.66
CA ALA A 145 2.26 -10.44 1.88
C ALA A 145 2.38 -11.91 2.29
N ARG A 146 2.19 -12.23 3.59
CA ARG A 146 2.15 -13.61 4.10
C ARG A 146 0.83 -14.30 3.76
N LEU A 147 -0.30 -13.62 3.93
CA LEU A 147 -1.65 -14.16 3.66
C LEU A 147 -1.90 -14.44 2.16
N VAL A 148 -1.16 -13.79 1.26
CA VAL A 148 -1.18 -14.12 -0.18
C VAL A 148 -0.44 -15.43 -0.47
N ARG A 149 0.49 -15.83 0.39
CA ARG A 149 1.33 -17.03 0.21
C ARG A 149 0.80 -18.23 1.00
N PHE A 150 0.22 -18.02 2.17
CA PHE A 150 -0.23 -19.09 3.07
C PHE A 150 -1.72 -19.02 3.30
N VAL A 151 -2.36 -20.18 3.22
CA VAL A 151 -3.75 -20.43 3.65
C VAL A 151 -3.85 -20.39 5.16
N ALA A 152 -2.87 -21.00 5.83
CA ALA A 152 -2.81 -21.06 7.27
C ALA A 152 -1.35 -20.95 7.71
N LEU A 153 -1.06 -19.92 8.50
CA LEU A 153 0.27 -19.69 9.06
C LEU A 153 0.15 -19.48 10.57
N ALA A 154 0.68 -20.43 11.34
CA ALA A 154 0.66 -20.39 12.80
C ALA A 154 2.08 -20.34 13.37
N ASP A 155 2.29 -19.56 14.43
CA ASP A 155 3.50 -19.68 15.25
C ASP A 155 3.49 -20.99 16.05
N GLY A 156 2.31 -21.40 16.50
CA GLY A 156 2.06 -22.67 17.18
C GLY A 156 1.90 -23.86 16.25
N ARG A 157 1.13 -24.85 16.73
CA ARG A 157 0.76 -26.07 16.01
C ARG A 157 -0.51 -25.85 15.20
N ILE A 158 -0.63 -26.54 14.08
CA ILE A 158 -1.86 -26.61 13.30
C ILE A 158 -2.43 -28.03 13.41
N ILE A 159 -3.63 -28.14 13.97
CA ILE A 159 -4.42 -29.37 14.03
C ILE A 159 -5.50 -29.24 12.95
N ALA A 160 -5.34 -29.96 11.85
CA ALA A 160 -6.27 -29.96 10.72
C ALA A 160 -6.37 -31.36 10.10
N PRO A 161 -7.44 -31.65 9.33
CA PRO A 161 -7.53 -32.82 8.47
C PRO A 161 -6.26 -33.04 7.63
N SER A 162 -5.90 -34.31 7.41
CA SER A 162 -4.62 -34.69 6.79
C SER A 162 -4.45 -34.21 5.35
N ASP A 163 -5.54 -34.00 4.63
CA ASP A 163 -5.56 -33.43 3.29
C ASP A 163 -5.13 -31.96 3.28
N LEU A 164 -5.45 -31.21 4.34
CA LEU A 164 -5.10 -29.80 4.46
C LEU A 164 -3.63 -29.60 4.86
N THR A 165 -3.10 -30.44 5.75
CA THR A 165 -1.71 -30.33 6.24
C THR A 165 -0.66 -30.72 5.19
N SER A 166 -1.07 -31.40 4.12
CA SER A 166 -0.18 -31.78 3.01
C SER A 166 0.04 -30.66 1.98
N GLN A 167 -0.70 -29.55 2.08
CA GLN A 167 -0.61 -28.46 1.12
C GLN A 167 0.59 -27.54 1.40
N ALA A 168 1.29 -27.12 0.35
CA ALA A 168 2.48 -26.25 0.43
C ALA A 168 2.20 -24.87 1.08
N ASP A 169 0.92 -24.51 1.20
CA ASP A 169 0.46 -23.21 1.67
C ASP A 169 0.00 -23.25 3.14
N VAL A 170 0.21 -24.36 3.85
CA VAL A 170 -0.03 -24.49 5.30
C VAL A 170 1.32 -24.58 6.02
N HIS A 171 1.56 -23.72 7.00
CA HIS A 171 2.83 -23.65 7.71
C HIS A 171 2.64 -23.45 9.22
N ALA A 172 3.27 -24.32 10.00
CA ALA A 172 3.28 -24.26 11.46
C ALA A 172 4.73 -24.11 11.95
N ASN A 173 5.07 -22.96 12.55
CA ASN A 173 6.45 -22.71 13.01
C ASN A 173 6.87 -23.68 14.13
N ALA A 174 5.92 -24.20 14.92
CA ALA A 174 6.19 -25.21 15.94
C ALA A 174 6.62 -26.57 15.36
N ALA A 175 6.31 -26.85 14.07
CA ALA A 175 6.64 -28.11 13.40
C ALA A 175 7.97 -28.08 12.64
N VAL A 176 8.64 -26.92 12.56
CA VAL A 176 9.87 -26.74 11.77
C VAL A 176 11.04 -26.26 12.62
N ALA A 177 12.26 -26.49 12.11
CA ALA A 177 13.48 -25.99 12.73
C ALA A 177 13.50 -24.45 12.78
N ALA A 178 14.23 -23.88 13.74
CA ALA A 178 14.20 -22.45 14.06
C ALA A 178 14.60 -21.54 12.89
N ASP A 179 15.52 -21.98 12.04
CA ASP A 179 16.00 -21.30 10.84
C ASP A 179 15.01 -21.33 9.67
N ALA A 180 14.08 -22.30 9.67
CA ALA A 180 13.00 -22.42 8.70
C ALA A 180 11.71 -21.69 9.14
N ARG A 181 11.68 -21.11 10.35
CA ARG A 181 10.50 -20.41 10.86
C ARG A 181 10.22 -19.13 10.08
N ILE A 182 8.95 -18.88 9.86
CA ILE A 182 8.44 -17.70 9.19
C ILE A 182 8.03 -16.68 10.24
N GLY A 183 8.79 -15.58 10.35
CA GLY A 183 8.44 -14.51 11.29
C GLY A 183 7.07 -13.91 11.00
N LEU A 184 6.20 -13.91 12.02
CA LEU A 184 4.90 -13.26 12.02
C LEU A 184 5.01 -11.79 12.46
N PRO A 185 4.35 -10.85 11.76
CA PRO A 185 4.25 -9.48 12.24
C PRO A 185 3.35 -9.44 13.48
N ALA A 186 3.67 -8.57 14.44
CA ALA A 186 2.76 -8.27 15.55
C ALA A 186 1.43 -7.74 15.01
N ILE A 187 0.33 -8.17 15.63
CA ILE A 187 -1.01 -7.69 15.30
C ILE A 187 -1.28 -6.46 16.15
N ASP A 188 -1.35 -5.30 15.49
CA ASP A 188 -1.74 -4.06 16.13
C ASP A 188 -3.25 -3.86 15.97
N THR A 189 -3.98 -3.92 17.08
CA THR A 189 -5.43 -3.67 17.12
C THR A 189 -5.75 -2.25 17.58
N SER A 190 -4.77 -1.33 17.57
CA SER A 190 -5.01 0.07 17.86
C SER A 190 -5.89 0.68 16.77
N PRO A 191 -7.01 1.32 17.11
CA PRO A 191 -7.92 1.84 16.10
C PRO A 191 -7.27 2.99 15.34
N PRO A 192 -7.37 3.03 14.00
CA PRO A 192 -7.03 4.23 13.24
C PRO A 192 -8.02 5.37 13.56
N ASP A 193 -7.61 6.62 13.30
CA ASP A 193 -8.42 7.83 13.57
C ASP A 193 -9.83 7.79 12.97
N VAL A 194 -10.00 7.04 11.88
CA VAL A 194 -11.26 6.91 11.13
C VAL A 194 -12.11 5.70 11.54
N ALA A 195 -11.68 4.93 12.54
CA ALA A 195 -12.41 3.74 12.97
C ALA A 195 -13.73 4.10 13.67
N VAL A 196 -14.79 3.38 13.32
CA VAL A 196 -16.07 3.46 14.00
C VAL A 196 -16.01 2.63 15.27
N ALA A 197 -16.03 3.30 16.43
CA ALA A 197 -16.12 2.61 17.71
C ALA A 197 -17.48 1.92 17.87
N LEU A 198 -17.47 0.63 18.18
CA LEU A 198 -18.68 -0.13 18.47
C LEU A 198 -19.17 0.15 19.90
N SER A 199 -20.48 0.04 20.10
CA SER A 199 -21.08 0.19 21.44
C SER A 199 -20.61 -0.95 22.36
N VAL A 200 -19.94 -0.57 23.44
CA VAL A 200 -19.45 -1.48 24.46
C VAL A 200 -20.57 -1.86 25.43
N ARG A 201 -20.64 -3.14 25.76
CA ARG A 201 -21.52 -3.76 26.74
C ARG A 201 -20.67 -4.51 27.76
N THR A 202 -21.28 -4.90 28.86
CA THR A 202 -20.63 -5.69 29.91
C THR A 202 -21.39 -6.99 30.10
N ASP A 203 -20.69 -8.12 30.15
CA ASP A 203 -21.31 -9.41 30.42
C ASP A 203 -21.54 -9.65 31.93
N ALA A 204 -22.08 -10.82 32.28
CA ALA A 204 -22.37 -11.16 33.68
C ALA A 204 -21.10 -11.23 34.56
N GLN A 205 -19.93 -11.37 33.95
CA GLN A 205 -18.63 -11.45 34.60
C GLN A 205 -17.92 -10.09 34.67
N GLY A 206 -18.56 -9.01 34.20
CA GLY A 206 -17.95 -7.68 34.21
C GLY A 206 -17.01 -7.42 33.03
N GLN A 207 -16.94 -8.32 32.04
CA GLN A 207 -16.04 -8.17 30.89
C GLN A 207 -16.68 -7.32 29.80
N ALA A 208 -15.89 -6.40 29.24
CA ALA A 208 -16.31 -5.55 28.14
C ALA A 208 -16.39 -6.34 26.83
N TYR A 209 -17.53 -6.25 26.14
CA TYR A 209 -17.72 -6.83 24.82
C TYR A 209 -18.49 -5.88 23.89
N CYS A 210 -18.36 -6.06 22.59
CA CYS A 210 -19.16 -5.37 21.58
C CYS A 210 -19.89 -6.40 20.74
N ARG A 211 -21.08 -6.04 20.26
CA ARG A 211 -21.87 -6.89 19.39
C ARG A 211 -22.06 -6.22 18.03
N PHE A 212 -21.80 -6.95 16.96
CA PHE A 212 -21.91 -6.48 15.59
C PHE A 212 -23.01 -7.24 14.85
N GLU A 213 -24.04 -6.52 14.39
CA GLU A 213 -25.27 -7.09 13.79
C GLU A 213 -25.62 -6.41 12.46
N ALA A 214 -24.61 -6.00 11.71
CA ALA A 214 -24.82 -5.27 10.46
C ALA A 214 -25.13 -6.20 9.29
N SER A 215 -25.88 -5.69 8.32
CA SER A 215 -26.13 -6.35 7.03
C SER A 215 -25.80 -5.46 5.83
N GLY A 216 -25.34 -6.06 4.72
CA GLY A 216 -24.96 -5.41 3.46
C GLY A 216 -23.53 -4.86 3.40
N ASP A 217 -23.25 -4.05 2.38
CA ASP A 217 -21.94 -3.41 2.17
C ASP A 217 -21.63 -2.42 3.32
N ARG A 218 -20.44 -2.49 3.91
CA ARG A 218 -19.98 -1.57 4.97
C ARG A 218 -19.11 -0.42 4.46
N ASN A 219 -19.02 -0.22 3.16
CA ASN A 219 -18.31 0.88 2.49
C ASN A 219 -16.85 0.99 2.94
N GLY A 220 -16.18 -0.15 3.08
CA GLY A 220 -14.79 -0.19 3.47
C GLY A 220 -14.53 0.09 4.96
N ARG A 221 -15.56 0.37 5.78
CA ARG A 221 -15.35 0.93 7.12
C ARG A 221 -14.58 0.00 8.05
N VAL A 222 -13.78 0.61 8.93
CA VAL A 222 -13.11 -0.06 10.04
C VAL A 222 -13.97 0.09 11.28
N TYR A 223 -14.27 -1.01 11.94
CA TYR A 223 -14.99 -1.04 13.21
C TYR A 223 -14.06 -1.55 14.30
N HIS A 224 -14.07 -0.87 15.44
CA HIS A 224 -13.21 -1.20 16.56
C HIS A 224 -14.01 -1.52 17.82
N CYS A 225 -13.64 -2.63 18.47
CA CYS A 225 -14.09 -3.00 19.80
C CYS A 225 -12.91 -3.01 20.79
N PRO A 226 -12.98 -2.25 21.91
CA PRO A 226 -11.92 -2.24 22.92
C PRO A 226 -11.86 -3.51 23.79
N GLY A 227 -12.81 -4.44 23.64
CA GLY A 227 -12.89 -5.70 24.38
C GLY A 227 -13.11 -6.89 23.43
N ARG A 228 -13.92 -7.87 23.87
CA ARG A 228 -14.33 -9.02 23.05
C ARG A 228 -15.35 -8.61 21.99
N LEU A 229 -15.24 -9.12 20.77
CA LEU A 229 -16.19 -8.84 19.69
C LEU A 229 -17.04 -10.06 19.35
N GLU A 230 -18.34 -9.88 19.33
CA GLU A 230 -19.31 -10.91 18.92
C GLU A 230 -19.99 -10.48 17.62
N VAL A 231 -19.69 -11.18 16.53
CA VAL A 231 -20.43 -11.03 15.27
C VAL A 231 -21.64 -11.95 15.34
N ALA A 232 -22.81 -11.36 15.49
CA ALA A 232 -24.05 -12.11 15.72
C ALA A 232 -24.42 -12.98 14.52
N ALA A 233 -25.16 -14.07 14.77
CA ALA A 233 -25.66 -14.97 13.73
C ALA A 233 -26.55 -14.27 12.68
N THR A 234 -27.14 -13.13 13.02
CA THR A 234 -27.95 -12.30 12.12
C THR A 234 -27.12 -11.36 11.24
N ALA A 235 -25.81 -11.25 11.47
CA ALA A 235 -24.94 -10.43 10.64
C ALA A 235 -24.73 -11.09 9.27
N ASP A 236 -24.81 -10.29 8.21
CA ASP A 236 -24.59 -10.67 6.81
C ASP A 236 -23.99 -9.47 6.07
N PHE A 237 -22.67 -9.30 6.15
CA PHE A 237 -22.00 -8.09 5.66
C PHE A 237 -20.76 -8.41 4.82
N HIS A 238 -20.33 -7.45 4.00
CA HIS A 238 -19.09 -7.50 3.24
C HIS A 238 -18.40 -6.14 3.23
N HIS A 239 -17.15 -6.10 2.75
CA HIS A 239 -16.37 -4.86 2.58
C HIS A 239 -16.18 -4.07 3.89
N ALA A 240 -15.69 -4.75 4.95
CA ALA A 240 -15.46 -4.18 6.28
C ALA A 240 -14.18 -4.71 6.94
N THR A 241 -13.52 -3.89 7.77
CA THR A 241 -12.48 -4.38 8.68
C THR A 241 -13.03 -4.37 10.10
N LEU A 242 -12.93 -5.50 10.81
CA LEU A 242 -13.28 -5.59 12.23
C LEU A 242 -11.99 -5.74 13.05
N MET A 243 -11.84 -4.93 14.09
CA MET A 243 -10.72 -4.97 15.02
C MET A 243 -11.24 -5.13 16.44
N ALA A 244 -10.74 -6.12 17.16
CA ALA A 244 -11.06 -6.34 18.57
C ALA A 244 -9.77 -6.46 19.38
N ARG A 245 -9.70 -5.78 20.52
CA ARG A 245 -8.55 -5.91 21.42
C ARG A 245 -8.53 -7.27 22.15
N GLY A 246 -9.70 -7.85 22.39
CA GLY A 246 -9.85 -9.19 22.93
C GLY A 246 -10.17 -10.22 21.85
N ASP A 247 -10.94 -11.23 22.25
CA ASP A 247 -11.33 -12.33 21.37
C ASP A 247 -12.40 -11.91 20.37
N VAL A 248 -12.53 -12.67 19.29
CA VAL A 248 -13.61 -12.52 18.30
C VAL A 248 -14.36 -13.84 18.12
N THR A 249 -15.68 -13.80 18.27
CA THR A 249 -16.56 -14.92 17.95
C THR A 249 -17.39 -14.59 16.72
N LEU A 250 -17.34 -15.45 15.69
CA LEU A 250 -17.97 -15.27 14.39
C LEU A 250 -19.10 -16.28 14.15
N ALA A 251 -20.33 -15.86 14.44
CA ALA A 251 -21.53 -16.68 14.20
C ALA A 251 -22.33 -16.26 12.95
N GLY A 252 -22.12 -15.04 12.44
CA GLY A 252 -22.82 -14.51 11.26
C GLY A 252 -22.16 -14.86 9.93
N GLN A 253 -22.87 -14.65 8.82
CA GLN A 253 -22.28 -14.78 7.50
C GLN A 253 -21.39 -13.57 7.18
N VAL A 254 -20.14 -13.84 6.80
CA VAL A 254 -19.15 -12.79 6.53
C VAL A 254 -18.67 -12.88 5.09
N GLY A 255 -18.70 -11.76 4.38
CA GLY A 255 -18.29 -11.64 2.98
C GLY A 255 -19.34 -12.16 1.99
N GLN A 256 -19.34 -11.63 0.76
CA GLN A 256 -20.28 -12.02 -0.29
C GLN A 256 -19.60 -12.19 -1.65
N GLY A 257 -20.16 -13.07 -2.48
CA GLY A 257 -19.64 -13.35 -3.83
C GLY A 257 -18.25 -13.97 -3.84
N GLU A 258 -17.47 -13.66 -4.88
CA GLU A 258 -16.13 -14.22 -5.08
C GLU A 258 -15.01 -13.34 -4.48
N ARG A 259 -15.36 -12.20 -3.87
CA ARG A 259 -14.39 -11.22 -3.37
C ARG A 259 -14.04 -11.50 -1.92
N LEU A 260 -12.74 -11.40 -1.61
CA LEU A 260 -12.19 -11.48 -0.26
C LEU A 260 -11.97 -10.04 0.22
N ASP A 261 -13.01 -9.45 0.81
CA ASP A 261 -13.08 -8.02 1.14
C ASP A 261 -13.39 -7.75 2.62
N VAL A 262 -13.29 -8.78 3.47
CA VAL A 262 -13.40 -8.63 4.92
C VAL A 262 -12.11 -9.05 5.59
N ALA A 263 -11.66 -8.25 6.56
CA ALA A 263 -10.54 -8.57 7.42
C ALA A 263 -10.95 -8.47 8.89
N ILE A 264 -10.51 -9.43 9.68
CA ILE A 264 -10.84 -9.53 11.10
C ILE A 264 -9.54 -9.70 11.88
N LEU A 265 -9.28 -8.77 12.79
CA LEU A 265 -8.09 -8.72 13.63
C LEU A 265 -8.50 -8.84 15.09
N ALA A 266 -7.90 -9.79 15.80
CA ALA A 266 -8.12 -10.03 17.23
C ALA A 266 -6.81 -9.92 18.00
N GLY A 267 -6.83 -9.19 19.11
CA GLY A 267 -5.75 -9.17 20.08
C GLY A 267 -5.73 -10.41 20.99
N GLY A 268 -6.81 -11.20 20.98
CA GLY A 268 -6.89 -12.52 21.58
C GLY A 268 -7.17 -13.60 20.53
N ASP A 269 -8.12 -14.48 20.83
CA ASP A 269 -8.45 -15.64 20.00
C ASP A 269 -9.53 -15.33 18.96
N ILE A 270 -9.60 -16.11 17.88
CA ILE A 270 -10.72 -16.07 16.93
C ILE A 270 -11.40 -17.43 16.86
N ARG A 271 -12.73 -17.46 17.08
CA ARG A 271 -13.58 -18.65 16.90
C ARG A 271 -14.60 -18.42 15.79
N LEU A 272 -14.60 -19.30 14.78
CA LEU A 272 -15.54 -19.28 13.65
C LEU A 272 -16.48 -20.49 13.73
N SER A 273 -17.77 -20.22 13.83
CA SER A 273 -18.84 -21.22 13.86
C SER A 273 -19.79 -21.12 12.66
N SER A 274 -19.39 -20.39 11.63
CA SER A 274 -20.24 -19.99 10.51
C SER A 274 -19.49 -20.01 9.17
N THR A 275 -20.14 -19.53 8.10
CA THR A 275 -19.48 -19.36 6.80
C THR A 275 -18.90 -17.95 6.70
N ALA A 276 -17.60 -17.87 6.44
CA ALA A 276 -16.89 -16.61 6.26
C ALA A 276 -16.04 -16.62 4.98
N ARG A 277 -15.97 -15.45 4.33
CA ARG A 277 -14.99 -15.11 3.30
C ARG A 277 -14.18 -13.92 3.82
N ALA A 278 -13.12 -14.21 4.58
CA ALA A 278 -12.34 -13.18 5.26
C ALA A 278 -10.88 -13.60 5.46
N TRP A 279 -10.02 -12.63 5.78
CA TRP A 279 -8.77 -12.94 6.49
C TRP A 279 -8.99 -12.84 7.99
N LEU A 280 -8.50 -13.84 8.71
CA LEU A 280 -8.53 -13.88 10.17
C LEU A 280 -7.10 -13.78 10.69
N LEU A 281 -6.84 -12.77 11.53
CA LEU A 281 -5.54 -12.54 12.15
C LEU A 281 -5.73 -12.49 13.67
N ALA A 282 -5.17 -13.46 14.38
CA ALA A 282 -5.27 -13.58 15.84
C ALA A 282 -3.89 -13.48 16.50
N ALA A 283 -3.78 -12.68 17.55
CA ALA A 283 -2.59 -12.68 18.40
C ALA A 283 -2.59 -13.87 19.37
N GLY A 284 -3.73 -14.53 19.57
CA GLY A 284 -3.84 -15.84 20.22
C GLY A 284 -4.09 -16.95 19.20
N ASP A 285 -5.02 -17.83 19.55
CA ASP A 285 -5.36 -19.03 18.80
C ASP A 285 -6.47 -18.77 17.76
N ILE A 286 -6.56 -19.65 16.75
CA ILE A 286 -7.70 -19.67 15.82
C ILE A 286 -8.38 -21.04 15.84
N GLU A 287 -9.69 -21.03 16.03
CA GLU A 287 -10.54 -22.23 16.01
C GLU A 287 -11.64 -22.11 14.92
N LEU A 288 -11.63 -23.01 13.96
CA LEU A 288 -12.71 -23.21 12.99
C LEU A 288 -13.52 -24.43 13.42
N GLU A 289 -14.74 -24.22 13.90
CA GLU A 289 -15.59 -25.29 14.40
C GLU A 289 -16.07 -26.24 13.29
N ALA A 290 -16.46 -27.45 13.67
CA ALA A 290 -17.06 -28.41 12.76
C ALA A 290 -18.32 -27.81 12.08
N GLY A 291 -18.39 -27.91 10.75
CA GLY A 291 -19.48 -27.35 9.95
C GLY A 291 -19.30 -25.87 9.58
N SER A 292 -18.29 -25.18 10.12
CA SER A 292 -17.87 -23.86 9.62
C SER A 292 -17.19 -23.99 8.26
N ARG A 293 -17.20 -22.90 7.49
CA ARG A 293 -16.47 -22.80 6.21
C ARG A 293 -15.78 -21.45 6.13
N LEU A 294 -14.46 -21.45 5.95
CA LEU A 294 -13.70 -20.26 5.64
C LEU A 294 -13.15 -20.33 4.22
N ALA A 295 -13.43 -19.32 3.40
CA ALA A 295 -12.72 -19.10 2.16
C ALA A 295 -11.83 -17.86 2.29
N GLY A 296 -10.52 -18.05 2.47
CA GLY A 296 -9.60 -16.96 2.79
C GLY A 296 -8.27 -17.46 3.31
N ALA A 297 -7.74 -16.78 4.34
CA ALA A 297 -6.48 -17.15 4.97
C ALA A 297 -6.48 -16.85 6.47
N LEU A 298 -5.67 -17.62 7.19
CA LEU A 298 -5.51 -17.61 8.64
C LEU A 298 -4.08 -17.25 9.04
N LEU A 299 -3.94 -16.37 10.02
CA LEU A 299 -2.68 -16.06 10.66
C LEU A 299 -2.87 -16.03 12.17
N ALA A 300 -2.15 -16.88 12.90
CA ALA A 300 -2.24 -16.98 14.36
C ALA A 300 -0.85 -16.93 14.98
N HIS A 301 -0.68 -16.13 16.04
CA HIS A 301 0.53 -16.21 16.88
C HIS A 301 0.47 -17.40 17.85
N GLY A 302 -0.71 -17.97 18.06
CA GLY A 302 -0.93 -19.20 18.83
C GLY A 302 -1.05 -20.47 17.98
N ASP A 303 -1.78 -21.44 18.52
CA ASP A 303 -2.15 -22.69 17.86
C ASP A 303 -3.37 -22.44 16.91
N MET A 304 -3.54 -23.31 15.91
CA MET A 304 -4.75 -23.36 15.09
C MET A 304 -5.41 -24.73 15.18
N ARG A 305 -6.74 -24.73 15.36
CA ARG A 305 -7.60 -25.91 15.26
C ARG A 305 -8.60 -25.72 14.13
N ILE A 306 -8.51 -26.54 13.10
CA ILE A 306 -9.33 -26.44 11.89
C ILE A 306 -10.17 -27.70 11.77
N ASP A 307 -11.35 -27.71 12.40
CA ASP A 307 -12.33 -28.80 12.29
C ASP A 307 -13.36 -28.54 11.17
N GLY A 308 -13.40 -27.31 10.63
CA GLY A 308 -14.24 -26.90 9.50
C GLY A 308 -13.58 -27.03 8.12
N ASP A 309 -14.27 -26.53 7.09
CA ASP A 309 -13.76 -26.48 5.71
C ASP A 309 -12.95 -25.19 5.49
N LEU A 310 -11.71 -25.31 5.02
CA LEU A 310 -10.84 -24.18 4.71
C LEU A 310 -10.44 -24.22 3.23
N GLN A 311 -10.89 -23.20 2.49
CA GLN A 311 -10.63 -23.06 1.06
C GLN A 311 -9.65 -21.92 0.83
N HIS A 312 -8.50 -22.23 0.20
CA HIS A 312 -7.59 -21.19 -0.24
C HIS A 312 -8.27 -20.34 -1.31
N ARG A 313 -8.44 -19.05 -1.02
CA ARG A 313 -8.76 -18.07 -2.04
C ARG A 313 -7.73 -16.97 -2.01
N VAL A 314 -6.83 -17.03 -2.99
CA VAL A 314 -5.87 -15.95 -3.27
C VAL A 314 -6.64 -14.79 -3.89
N GLY A 315 -7.27 -13.97 -3.06
CA GLY A 315 -7.75 -12.65 -3.44
C GLY A 315 -6.63 -11.62 -3.27
N HIS A 316 -6.52 -10.63 -4.15
CA HIS A 316 -5.68 -9.47 -3.87
C HIS A 316 -6.22 -8.77 -2.63
N PRO A 317 -5.43 -8.65 -1.56
CA PRO A 317 -5.99 -8.16 -0.34
C PRO A 317 -6.29 -6.67 -0.42
N ARG A 318 -7.52 -6.33 -0.78
CA ARG A 318 -8.04 -4.98 -0.56
C ARG A 318 -8.56 -4.99 0.86
N LEU A 319 -7.70 -4.62 1.80
CA LEU A 319 -8.18 -4.20 3.10
C LEU A 319 -9.23 -3.12 2.84
N PRO A 320 -10.50 -3.32 3.23
CA PRO A 320 -11.50 -2.27 3.16
C PRO A 320 -10.96 -1.05 3.91
N ASN A 321 -10.78 0.06 3.19
CA ASN A 321 -10.07 1.28 3.63
C ASN A 321 -8.58 1.14 3.97
N SER A 322 -7.81 0.24 3.32
CA SER A 322 -6.49 0.69 2.89
C SER A 322 -6.77 1.74 1.84
N PRO A 323 -6.56 3.02 2.15
CA PRO A 323 -6.91 4.05 1.22
C PRO A 323 -6.14 3.78 -0.07
N VAL A 324 -6.85 3.85 -1.21
CA VAL A 324 -6.17 3.99 -2.51
C VAL A 324 -5.23 5.22 -2.46
N GLU A 325 -5.44 6.11 -1.48
CA GLU A 325 -4.62 7.26 -1.13
C GLU A 325 -4.45 7.33 0.41
N THR A 326 -3.29 6.91 0.94
CA THR A 326 -2.75 7.14 2.31
C THR A 326 -2.73 5.97 3.33
N ARG A 327 -1.52 5.63 3.82
CA ARG A 327 -1.16 4.80 5.01
C ARG A 327 -1.10 3.29 4.76
N LEU A 328 0.06 2.61 4.84
CA LEU A 328 1.18 2.73 5.78
C LEU A 328 2.45 3.33 5.12
N VAL A 329 2.60 4.66 5.14
CA VAL A 329 3.82 5.34 4.65
C VAL A 329 4.15 6.49 5.59
N SER A 330 5.32 6.45 6.21
CA SER A 330 5.96 7.63 6.80
C SER A 330 6.54 8.47 5.67
N TRP A 331 6.24 9.77 5.64
CA TRP A 331 6.94 10.72 4.78
C TRP A 331 8.28 11.09 5.44
N GLN A 332 9.38 11.01 4.69
CA GLN A 332 10.58 11.82 4.93
C GLN A 332 10.67 12.85 3.82
#